data_AF-A0A163JU99-F1
#
_entry.id   AF-A0A163JU99-F1
#
_cell.length_a   1.000
_cell.length_b   1.000
_cell.length_c   1.000
_cell.angle_alpha   90.00
_cell.angle_beta   90.00
_cell.angle_gamma   90.00
#
_symmetry.space_group_name_H-M   'P 1'
#
loop_
_entity.id
_entity.type
_entity.pdbx_description
1 polymer ?
#
loop_
_entity_poly.entity_id
_entity_poly.type
_entity_poly.pdbx_seq_one_letter_code
_entity_poly.pdbx_strand_id
1 'polypeptide(L)'
;MFKSRKNGVNRFAAATATHRQRIQVEHNSVLDSEYPFRLNFYNKPPAMDITIEEFELFALDRLQVLKVVEMAKIRNRSDEDYKKDIQHALDTYLPMKS
;
A
#
# COMPACT_ATOMS: atom_id res chain seq x y z
N MET A 1 60.88 -18.99 10.42
CA MET A 1 59.68 -18.59 11.20
C MET A 1 58.63 -18.07 10.22
N PHE A 2 57.52 -18.80 10.03
CA PHE A 2 56.45 -18.45 9.08
C PHE A 2 55.33 -17.67 9.78
N LYS A 3 54.87 -16.55 9.22
CA LYS A 3 53.47 -16.09 9.36
C LYS A 3 52.98 -15.40 8.08
N SER A 4 52.17 -16.13 7.32
CA SER A 4 51.34 -15.65 6.21
C SER A 4 50.16 -14.85 6.78
N ARG A 5 49.99 -13.60 6.33
CA ARG A 5 48.80 -12.78 6.63
C ARG A 5 47.71 -13.14 5.62
N LYS A 6 46.67 -13.84 6.09
CA LYS A 6 45.47 -14.13 5.29
C LYS A 6 44.60 -12.88 5.26
N ASN A 7 44.51 -12.22 4.11
CA ASN A 7 43.45 -11.24 3.83
C ASN A 7 42.12 -11.99 3.74
N GLY A 8 41.39 -12.07 4.86
CA GLY A 8 40.03 -12.58 4.88
C GLY A 8 39.10 -11.58 4.21
N VAL A 9 38.69 -11.85 2.98
CA VAL A 9 37.59 -11.13 2.35
C VAL A 9 36.32 -11.50 3.12
N ASN A 10 35.71 -10.53 3.80
CA ASN A 10 34.48 -10.72 4.55
C ASN A 10 33.35 -11.10 3.58
N ARG A 11 33.00 -12.40 3.51
CA ARG A 11 31.89 -12.93 2.69
C ARG A 11 30.55 -12.24 2.96
N PHE A 12 30.37 -11.67 4.15
CA PHE A 12 29.17 -10.93 4.54
C PHE A 12 29.11 -9.50 3.98
N ALA A 13 30.24 -8.92 3.54
CA ALA A 13 30.25 -7.59 2.91
C ALA A 13 29.73 -7.64 1.46
N ALA A 14 29.80 -8.79 0.79
CA ALA A 14 29.26 -8.94 -0.56
C ALA A 14 27.72 -8.98 -0.59
N ALA A 15 27.08 -9.46 0.49
CA ALA A 15 25.62 -9.58 0.59
C ALA A 15 24.91 -8.24 0.87
N THR A 16 25.64 -7.21 1.33
CA THR A 16 25.09 -5.84 1.47
C THR A 16 25.26 -5.01 0.20
N ALA A 17 26.02 -5.49 -0.79
CA ALA A 17 26.24 -4.81 -2.07
C ALA A 17 25.14 -5.09 -3.10
N THR A 18 24.21 -6.00 -2.83
CA THR A 18 23.02 -6.23 -3.66
C THR A 18 22.03 -5.08 -3.50
N HIS A 19 22.14 -4.13 -4.43
CA HIS A 19 21.11 -3.18 -4.88
C HIS A 19 20.10 -2.74 -3.80
N ARG A 20 20.55 -1.98 -2.81
CA ARG A 20 19.64 -1.08 -2.08
C ARG A 20 19.17 0.00 -3.04
N GLN A 21 18.09 -0.27 -3.74
CA GLN A 21 17.39 0.74 -4.51
C GLN A 21 16.87 1.77 -3.49
N ARG A 22 17.56 2.91 -3.40
CA ARG A 22 17.09 4.06 -2.61
C ARG A 22 15.78 4.51 -3.25
N ILE A 23 14.66 4.21 -2.61
CA ILE A 23 13.38 4.81 -2.95
C ILE A 23 13.51 6.28 -2.56
N GLN A 24 13.75 7.14 -3.55
CA GLN A 24 13.68 8.58 -3.37
C GLN A 24 12.20 8.94 -3.31
N VAL A 25 11.73 9.32 -2.12
CA VAL A 25 10.36 9.76 -1.89
C VAL A 25 10.32 11.25 -2.25
N GLU A 26 9.86 11.55 -3.47
CA GLU A 26 9.63 12.92 -3.93
C GLU A 26 8.48 13.54 -3.11
N HIS A 27 8.79 14.54 -2.30
CA HIS A 27 7.81 15.20 -1.44
C HIS A 27 7.05 16.29 -2.23
N ASN A 28 6.01 15.88 -2.97
CA ASN A 28 5.20 16.80 -3.76
C ASN A 28 4.17 17.51 -2.87
N SER A 29 4.35 18.81 -2.65
CA SER A 29 3.51 19.67 -1.79
C SER A 29 2.15 20.06 -2.41
N VAL A 30 1.57 19.20 -3.25
CA VAL A 30 0.30 19.49 -3.97
C VAL A 30 -0.63 18.28 -3.83
N LEU A 31 -1.17 18.09 -2.63
CA LEU A 31 -2.07 16.97 -2.30
C LEU A 31 -3.39 17.00 -3.09
N ASP A 32 -3.77 18.13 -3.69
CA ASP A 32 -4.99 18.26 -4.51
C ASP A 32 -4.82 17.76 -5.96
N SER A 33 -3.60 17.44 -6.41
CA SER A 33 -3.34 17.05 -7.82
C SER A 33 -2.84 15.62 -8.01
N GLU A 34 -2.51 14.88 -6.96
CA GLU A 34 -1.84 13.58 -7.12
C GLU A 34 -2.79 12.49 -7.63
N TYR A 35 -4.08 12.58 -7.29
CA TYR A 35 -5.11 11.64 -7.70
C TYR A 35 -6.36 12.37 -8.21
N PRO A 36 -6.33 12.91 -9.46
CA PRO A 36 -7.43 13.71 -10.01
C PRO A 36 -8.71 12.90 -10.25
N PHE A 37 -8.62 11.57 -10.25
CA PHE A 37 -9.74 10.67 -10.42
C PHE A 37 -9.86 9.73 -9.22
N ARG A 38 -11.08 9.28 -8.93
CA ARG A 38 -11.36 8.30 -7.87
C ARG A 38 -10.80 6.91 -8.21
N LEU A 39 -10.82 6.53 -9.49
CA LEU A 39 -10.25 5.27 -9.96
C LEU A 39 -8.74 5.42 -10.12
N ASN A 40 -7.97 4.65 -9.34
CA ASN A 40 -6.52 4.68 -9.35
C ASN A 40 -5.93 3.27 -9.46
N PHE A 41 -4.79 3.17 -10.14
CA PHE A 41 -4.04 1.91 -10.30
C PHE A 41 -2.98 1.67 -9.20
N TYR A 42 -2.77 2.64 -8.31
CA TYR A 42 -1.81 2.56 -7.19
C TYR A 42 -0.37 2.20 -7.60
N ASN A 43 0.10 2.78 -8.72
CA ASN A 43 1.42 2.47 -9.29
C ASN A 43 2.61 2.96 -8.44
N LYS A 44 2.41 4.02 -7.66
CA LYS A 44 3.43 4.61 -6.79
C LYS A 44 2.98 4.53 -5.33
N PRO A 45 3.89 4.22 -4.40
CA PRO A 45 3.56 4.28 -2.98
C PRO A 45 3.31 5.75 -2.58
N PRO A 46 2.34 6.02 -1.68
CA PRO A 46 2.11 7.36 -1.17
C PRO A 46 3.32 7.83 -0.36
N ALA A 47 3.67 9.11 -0.52
CA ALA A 47 4.79 9.76 0.16
C ALA A 47 4.39 10.41 1.51
N MET A 48 3.12 10.30 1.90
CA MET A 48 2.59 10.96 3.09
C MET A 48 2.94 10.20 4.37
N ASP A 49 3.22 10.96 5.42
CA ASP A 49 3.34 10.43 6.78
C ASP A 49 1.95 10.40 7.45
N ILE A 50 1.67 9.33 8.18
CA ILE A 50 0.43 9.12 8.96
C ILE A 50 0.77 8.54 10.33
N THR A 51 -0.11 8.70 11.32
CA THR A 51 0.08 8.06 12.63
C THR A 51 -0.21 6.56 12.57
N ILE A 52 0.20 5.83 13.61
CA ILE A 52 -0.06 4.39 13.71
C ILE A 52 -1.57 4.13 13.80
N GLU A 53 -2.28 4.95 14.57
CA GLU A 53 -3.72 4.85 14.77
C GLU A 53 -4.48 5.10 13.45
N GLU A 54 -4.06 6.12 12.69
CA GLU A 54 -4.63 6.39 11.36
C GLU A 54 -4.38 5.23 10.40
N PHE A 55 -3.17 4.67 10.39
CA PHE A 55 -2.84 3.51 9.59
C PHE A 55 -3.72 2.30 9.94
N GLU A 56 -3.93 2.02 11.23
CA GLU A 56 -4.80 0.93 11.70
C GLU A 56 -6.25 1.14 11.28
N LEU A 57 -6.78 2.36 11.44
CA LEU A 57 -8.15 2.70 11.01
C LEU A 57 -8.32 2.48 9.51
N PHE A 58 -7.43 3.02 8.68
CA PHE A 58 -7.50 2.86 7.22
C PHE A 58 -7.37 1.39 6.79
N ALA A 59 -6.53 0.62 7.47
CA ALA A 59 -6.38 -0.81 7.20
C ALA A 59 -7.69 -1.56 7.51
N LEU A 60 -8.30 -1.29 8.67
CA LEU A 60 -9.56 -1.91 9.07
C LEU A 60 -10.71 -1.54 8.13
N ASP A 61 -10.86 -0.27 7.78
CA ASP A 61 -11.90 0.21 6.87
C ASP A 61 -11.76 -0.45 5.49
N ARG A 62 -10.53 -0.53 4.96
CA ARG A 62 -10.27 -1.21 3.69
C ARG A 62 -10.61 -2.70 3.74
N LEU A 63 -10.33 -3.38 4.85
CA LEU A 63 -10.69 -4.79 5.03
C LEU A 63 -12.21 -4.99 5.04
N GLN A 64 -12.98 -4.08 5.64
CA GLN A 64 -14.45 -4.17 5.61
C GLN A 64 -14.99 -4.04 4.19
N VAL A 65 -14.51 -3.08 3.40
CA VAL A 65 -14.91 -2.91 2.00
C VAL A 65 -14.58 -4.17 1.17
N LEU A 66 -13.34 -4.68 1.28
CA LEU A 66 -12.92 -5.89 0.55
C LEU A 66 -13.75 -7.12 0.92
N LYS A 67 -14.09 -7.26 2.21
CA LYS A 67 -14.96 -8.34 2.69
C LYS A 67 -16.36 -8.25 2.08
N VAL A 68 -16.95 -7.06 1.97
CA VAL A 68 -18.26 -6.89 1.32
C VAL A 68 -18.20 -7.28 -0.16
N VAL A 69 -17.15 -6.85 -0.88
CA VAL A 69 -16.92 -7.21 -2.29
C VAL A 69 -16.82 -8.73 -2.45
N GLU A 70 -16.03 -9.40 -1.62
CA GLU A 70 -15.86 -10.85 -1.65
C GLU A 70 -17.18 -11.57 -1.35
N MET A 71 -17.89 -11.15 -0.31
CA MET A 71 -19.16 -11.76 0.09
C MET A 71 -20.27 -11.56 -0.95
N ALA A 72 -20.30 -10.42 -1.64
CA ALA A 72 -21.26 -10.15 -2.70
C ALA A 72 -20.99 -11.05 -3.92
N LYS A 73 -19.71 -11.27 -4.24
CA LYS A 73 -19.28 -12.20 -5.28
C LYS A 73 -19.60 -13.66 -4.95
N ILE A 74 -19.30 -14.11 -3.73
CA ILE A 74 -19.56 -15.50 -3.29
C ILE A 74 -21.06 -15.82 -3.28
N ARG A 75 -21.90 -14.86 -2.90
CA ARG A 75 -23.36 -15.03 -2.85
C ARG A 75 -24.04 -14.91 -4.22
N ASN A 76 -23.27 -14.76 -5.30
CA ASN A 76 -23.77 -14.68 -6.68
C ASN A 76 -24.92 -13.66 -6.82
N ARG A 77 -24.77 -12.50 -6.19
CA ARG A 77 -25.77 -11.42 -6.20
C ARG A 77 -26.02 -10.93 -7.62
N SER A 78 -27.23 -10.41 -7.85
CA SER A 78 -27.53 -9.67 -9.09
C SER A 78 -26.63 -8.42 -9.18
N ASP A 79 -26.30 -7.99 -10.38
CA ASP A 79 -25.41 -6.83 -10.61
C ASP A 79 -25.93 -5.56 -9.92
N GLU A 80 -27.25 -5.39 -9.83
CA GLU A 80 -27.88 -4.24 -9.19
C GLU A 80 -27.77 -4.29 -7.66
N ASP A 81 -27.95 -5.47 -7.05
CA ASP A 81 -27.78 -5.62 -5.61
C ASP A 81 -26.30 -5.55 -5.22
N TYR A 82 -25.42 -6.08 -6.07
CA TYR A 82 -23.97 -5.99 -5.92
C TYR A 82 -23.49 -4.54 -5.87
N LYS A 83 -23.97 -3.69 -6.81
CA LYS A 83 -23.67 -2.26 -6.81
C LYS A 83 -24.16 -1.56 -5.54
N LYS A 84 -25.38 -1.87 -5.08
CA LYS A 84 -25.95 -1.27 -3.86
C LYS A 84 -25.16 -1.63 -2.61
N ASP A 85 -24.85 -2.91 -2.43
CA ASP A 85 -24.10 -3.41 -1.27
C ASP A 85 -22.71 -2.77 -1.20
N ILE A 86 -22.03 -2.66 -2.34
CA ILE A 86 -20.70 -2.03 -2.42
C ILE A 86 -20.80 -0.52 -2.21
N GLN A 87 -21.75 0.16 -2.83
CA GLN A 87 -21.92 1.60 -2.65
C GLN A 87 -22.17 1.93 -1.18
N HIS A 88 -23.00 1.15 -0.49
CA HIS A 88 -23.23 1.32 0.93
C HIS A 88 -21.95 1.12 1.77
N ALA A 89 -21.15 0.11 1.46
CA ALA A 89 -19.87 -0.11 2.13
C ALA A 89 -18.89 1.03 1.87
N LEU A 90 -18.82 1.55 0.64
CA LEU A 90 -17.98 2.69 0.30
C LEU A 90 -18.43 3.95 1.07
N ASP A 91 -19.72 4.26 1.10
CA ASP A 91 -20.22 5.45 1.80
C ASP A 91 -19.98 5.38 3.33
N THR A 92 -19.93 4.17 3.89
CA THR A 92 -19.74 3.94 5.33
C THR A 92 -18.27 3.98 5.74
N TYR A 93 -17.41 3.22 5.06
CA TYR A 93 -16.01 3.00 5.46
C TYR A 93 -15.00 3.83 4.66
N LEU A 94 -15.39 4.32 3.48
CA LEU A 94 -14.53 5.15 2.63
C LEU A 94 -15.33 6.30 2.00
N PRO A 95 -15.84 7.25 2.80
CA PRO A 95 -16.61 8.38 2.31
C PRO A 95 -15.69 9.28 1.48
N MET A 96 -15.63 9.02 0.17
CA MET A 96 -14.85 9.80 -0.77
C MET A 96 -15.58 11.13 -1.02
N LYS A 97 -15.29 12.12 -0.17
CA LYS A 97 -15.69 13.50 -0.41
C LYS A 97 -14.89 14.02 -1.61
N SER A 98 -15.60 14.46 -2.64
CA SER A 98 -15.03 15.26 -3.74
C SER A 98 -15.38 16.72 -3.51
#